data_AF-A0A926WDB1-F1
#
_entry.id   AF-A0A926WDB1-F1
#
_cell.length_a   1.000
_cell.length_b   1.000
_cell.length_c   1.000
_cell.angle_alpha   90.00
_cell.angle_beta   90.00
_cell.angle_gamma   90.00
#
_symmetry.space_group_name_H-M   'P 1'
#
loop_
_entity.id
_entity.type
_entity.pdbx_description
1 polymer ?
#
loop_
_entity_poly.entity_id
_entity_poly.type
_entity_poly.pdbx_seq_one_letter_code
_entity_poly.pdbx_strand_id
1 'polypeptide(L)'
;MSNNLAIKLRSGTQQAHTDAENVGFMKCFVQGVVDRECFIKFLSNLYFVYSELETAIEKNKQHPVISGMYFPELNRQVSLEKDMLFYHGNLWPHLIRPSTATQNYIVRIHEISTHEPALLLGHAYTRYMGDLSGGQMLQKVAQSALKLSGYEGTSFYNFEQIPDKQEFKNRYRQALDTLPVDDTTADKIVAEANHAFYLNMEIIKELESILIQALGRATYNDLV
;
A
#
# COMPACT_ATOMS: atom_id res chain seq x y z
N MET A 1 7.38 25.02 17.68
CA MET A 1 7.41 25.16 16.21
C MET A 1 6.96 23.82 15.65
N SER A 2 6.11 23.81 14.60
CA SER A 2 5.75 22.58 13.88
C SER A 2 7.01 21.96 13.27
N ASN A 3 7.11 20.62 13.28
CA ASN A 3 8.24 19.90 12.67
C ASN A 3 8.17 19.88 11.11
N ASN A 4 7.05 20.34 10.53
CA ASN A 4 6.75 20.35 9.09
C ASN A 4 6.93 18.99 8.38
N LEU A 5 6.84 17.88 9.11
CA LEU A 5 7.06 16.53 8.60
C LEU A 5 6.08 16.19 7.47
N ALA A 6 4.83 16.68 7.52
CA ALA A 6 3.88 16.44 6.45
C ALA A 6 4.35 17.02 5.10
N ILE A 7 4.94 18.21 5.13
CA ILE A 7 5.50 18.85 3.93
C ILE A 7 6.78 18.12 3.50
N LYS A 8 7.68 17.81 4.43
CA LYS A 8 8.93 17.08 4.14
C LYS A 8 8.67 15.73 3.48
N LEU A 9 7.70 14.96 3.98
CA LEU A 9 7.30 13.69 3.37
C LEU A 9 6.72 13.89 1.98
N ARG A 10 5.80 14.86 1.81
CA ARG A 10 5.18 15.13 0.51
C ARG A 10 6.19 15.52 -0.56
N SER A 11 7.08 16.47 -0.26
CA SER A 11 8.09 16.92 -1.22
C SER A 11 9.19 15.87 -1.40
N GLY A 12 9.64 15.28 -0.30
CA GLY A 12 10.73 14.31 -0.29
C GLY A 12 10.43 13.00 -0.99
N THR A 13 9.15 12.62 -1.15
CA THR A 13 8.76 11.40 -1.89
C THR A 13 8.13 11.68 -3.25
N GLN A 14 8.14 12.92 -3.74
CA GLN A 14 7.46 13.28 -4.98
C GLN A 14 8.02 12.54 -6.21
N GLN A 15 9.34 12.40 -6.29
CA GLN A 15 9.97 11.66 -7.37
C GLN A 15 9.63 10.16 -7.29
N ALA A 16 9.78 9.54 -6.12
CA ALA A 16 9.45 8.13 -5.93
C ALA A 16 7.97 7.81 -6.22
N HIS A 17 7.05 8.73 -5.91
CA HIS A 17 5.66 8.62 -6.32
C HIS A 17 5.51 8.63 -7.85
N THR A 18 6.18 9.58 -8.51
CA THR A 18 6.17 9.69 -9.97
C THR A 18 6.74 8.43 -10.64
N ASP A 19 7.82 7.87 -10.08
CA ASP A 19 8.44 6.64 -10.58
C ASP A 19 7.50 5.44 -10.40
N ALA A 20 6.80 5.35 -9.26
CA ALA A 20 5.83 4.29 -8.99
C ALA A 20 4.64 4.31 -9.95
N GLU A 21 4.12 5.50 -10.29
CA GLU A 21 3.09 5.67 -11.32
C GLU A 21 3.60 5.28 -12.71
N ASN A 22 4.91 5.33 -12.93
CA ASN A 22 5.53 5.03 -14.21
C ASN A 22 5.93 3.57 -14.43
N VAL A 23 5.80 2.70 -13.41
CA VAL A 23 6.00 1.25 -13.56
C VAL A 23 4.98 0.69 -14.56
N GLY A 24 5.41 -0.22 -15.43
CA GLY A 24 4.61 -0.68 -16.57
C GLY A 24 3.26 -1.28 -16.16
N PHE A 25 3.25 -2.09 -15.11
CA PHE A 25 2.00 -2.61 -14.53
C PHE A 25 1.04 -1.48 -14.12
N MET A 26 1.53 -0.43 -13.44
CA MET A 26 0.69 0.70 -13.02
C MET A 26 0.18 1.51 -14.20
N LYS A 27 1.01 1.72 -15.24
CA LYS A 27 0.59 2.39 -16.48
C LYS A 27 -0.56 1.64 -17.17
N CYS A 28 -0.42 0.32 -17.33
CA CYS A 28 -1.48 -0.52 -17.89
C CYS A 28 -2.74 -0.46 -17.02
N PHE A 29 -2.57 -0.57 -15.70
CA PHE A 29 -3.66 -0.54 -14.74
C PHE A 29 -4.48 0.74 -14.88
N VAL A 30 -3.86 1.93 -14.83
CA VAL A 30 -4.60 3.21 -14.92
C VAL A 30 -5.27 3.43 -16.28
N GLN A 31 -4.80 2.75 -17.34
CA GLN A 31 -5.43 2.74 -18.65
C GLN A 31 -6.60 1.74 -18.77
N GLY A 32 -6.94 1.03 -17.69
CA GLY A 32 -8.00 0.04 -17.66
C GLY A 32 -7.59 -1.34 -18.15
N VAL A 33 -6.30 -1.56 -18.43
CA VAL A 33 -5.75 -2.86 -18.82
C VAL A 33 -5.40 -3.62 -17.55
N VAL A 34 -6.39 -4.34 -17.00
CA VAL A 34 -6.27 -5.08 -15.74
C VAL A 34 -6.54 -6.56 -15.99
N ASP A 35 -5.53 -7.39 -15.75
CA ASP A 35 -5.68 -8.84 -15.68
C ASP A 35 -6.13 -9.27 -14.27
N ARG A 36 -7.09 -10.19 -14.20
CA ARG A 36 -7.68 -10.65 -12.92
C ARG A 36 -6.64 -11.33 -12.04
N GLU A 37 -5.83 -12.23 -12.59
CA GLU A 37 -4.85 -12.99 -11.82
C GLU A 37 -3.72 -12.08 -11.32
N CYS A 38 -3.27 -11.13 -12.14
CA CYS A 38 -2.30 -10.14 -11.71
C CYS A 38 -2.85 -9.25 -10.57
N PHE A 39 -4.11 -8.83 -10.66
CA PHE A 39 -4.74 -8.03 -9.61
C PHE A 39 -4.88 -8.81 -8.30
N ILE A 40 -5.28 -10.09 -8.37
CA ILE A 40 -5.36 -10.97 -7.20
C ILE A 40 -3.98 -11.13 -6.54
N LYS A 41 -2.93 -11.38 -7.35
CA LYS A 41 -1.55 -11.49 -6.84
C LYS A 41 -1.06 -10.17 -6.21
N PHE A 42 -1.42 -9.03 -6.80
CA PHE A 42 -1.12 -7.73 -6.22
C PHE A 42 -1.74 -7.59 -4.82
N LEU A 43 -3.05 -7.81 -4.68
CA LEU A 43 -3.73 -7.75 -3.38
C LEU A 43 -3.20 -8.81 -2.40
N SER A 44 -2.85 -10.00 -2.88
CA SER A 44 -2.27 -11.07 -2.04
C SER A 44 -0.93 -10.65 -1.44
N ASN A 45 -0.07 -9.99 -2.21
CA ASN A 45 1.20 -9.46 -1.69
C ASN A 45 0.95 -8.30 -0.72
N LEU A 46 -0.02 -7.42 -1.00
CA LEU A 46 -0.42 -6.37 -0.06
C LEU A 46 -0.92 -6.96 1.26
N TYR A 47 -1.72 -8.04 1.25
CA TYR A 47 -2.18 -8.71 2.47
C TYR A 47 -1.01 -8.99 3.42
N PHE A 48 0.09 -9.55 2.94
CA PHE A 48 1.25 -9.82 3.79
C PHE A 48 1.95 -8.53 4.25
N VAL A 49 2.12 -7.53 3.38
CA VAL A 49 2.73 -6.24 3.77
C VAL A 49 1.93 -5.54 4.86
N TYR A 50 0.61 -5.42 4.70
CA TYR A 50 -0.25 -4.76 5.69
C TYR A 50 -0.34 -5.54 6.99
N SER A 51 -0.44 -6.87 6.93
CA SER A 51 -0.47 -7.71 8.14
C SER A 51 0.77 -7.48 9.01
N GLU A 52 1.95 -7.43 8.37
CA GLU A 52 3.22 -7.23 9.08
C GLU A 52 3.42 -5.78 9.53
N LEU A 53 3.03 -4.80 8.69
CA LEU A 53 3.07 -3.38 9.07
C LEU A 53 2.17 -3.09 10.27
N GLU A 54 0.93 -3.60 10.25
CA GLU A 54 -0.06 -3.39 11.31
C GLU A 54 0.34 -4.09 12.60
N THR A 55 0.88 -5.30 12.50
CA THR A 55 1.48 -6.01 13.65
C THR A 55 2.65 -5.23 14.24
N ALA A 56 3.53 -4.68 13.39
CA ALA A 56 4.68 -3.89 13.83
C ALA A 56 4.26 -2.56 14.49
N ILE A 57 3.25 -1.88 13.96
CA ILE A 57 2.67 -0.67 14.55
C ILE A 57 2.05 -1.00 15.91
N GLU A 58 1.24 -2.05 16.00
CA GLU A 58 0.60 -2.47 17.26
C GLU A 58 1.65 -2.84 18.33
N LYS A 59 2.70 -3.59 17.95
CA LYS A 59 3.84 -3.92 18.83
C LYS A 59 4.51 -2.66 19.38
N ASN A 60 4.62 -1.61 18.58
CA ASN A 60 5.30 -0.36 18.93
C ASN A 60 4.36 0.78 19.34
N LYS A 61 3.09 0.50 19.65
CA LYS A 61 2.06 1.53 19.92
C LYS A 61 2.36 2.48 21.08
N GLN A 62 3.29 2.10 21.98
CA GLN A 62 3.74 2.95 23.09
C GLN A 62 4.92 3.86 22.72
N HIS A 63 5.53 3.67 21.54
CA HIS A 63 6.59 4.55 21.06
C HIS A 63 6.00 5.95 20.73
N PRO A 64 6.59 7.07 21.19
CA PRO A 64 5.99 8.40 21.05
C PRO A 64 5.56 8.76 19.62
N VAL A 65 6.42 8.48 18.63
CA VAL A 65 6.11 8.73 17.20
C VAL A 65 4.96 7.85 16.69
N ILE A 66 4.89 6.59 17.11
CA ILE A 66 3.89 5.63 16.62
C ILE A 66 2.55 5.87 17.30
N SER A 67 2.56 6.11 18.62
CA SER A 67 1.36 6.45 19.38
C SER A 67 0.62 7.68 18.82
N GLY A 68 1.37 8.69 18.36
CA GLY A 68 0.80 9.90 17.75
C GLY A 68 0.25 9.70 16.33
N MET A 69 0.54 8.57 15.70
CA MET A 69 0.11 8.23 14.33
C MET A 69 -0.71 6.95 14.24
N TYR A 70 -1.13 6.38 15.36
CA TYR A 70 -1.93 5.16 15.37
C TYR A 70 -3.41 5.47 15.14
N PHE A 71 -3.88 5.17 13.93
CA PHE A 71 -5.27 5.30 13.51
C PHE A 71 -5.79 3.91 13.08
N PRO A 72 -6.41 3.12 13.97
CA PRO A 72 -6.86 1.76 13.63
C PRO A 72 -7.89 1.73 12.50
N GLU A 73 -8.61 2.82 12.23
CA GLU A 73 -9.48 2.97 11.06
C GLU A 73 -8.71 2.92 9.72
N LEU A 74 -7.37 3.00 9.74
CA LEU A 74 -6.49 2.78 8.60
C LEU A 74 -6.08 1.32 8.40
N ASN A 75 -6.39 0.40 9.31
CA ASN A 75 -5.97 -0.99 9.18
C ASN A 75 -6.68 -1.71 8.01
N ARG A 76 -5.88 -2.35 7.14
CA ARG A 76 -6.29 -2.98 5.89
C ARG A 76 -6.21 -4.49 5.90
N GLN A 77 -5.59 -5.11 6.90
CA GLN A 77 -5.53 -6.58 6.97
C GLN A 77 -6.93 -7.21 6.82
N VAL A 78 -7.90 -6.78 7.64
CA VAL A 78 -9.27 -7.34 7.61
C VAL A 78 -9.96 -7.13 6.27
N SER A 79 -9.73 -6.00 5.60
CA SER A 79 -10.33 -5.77 4.28
C SER A 79 -9.65 -6.59 3.18
N LEU A 80 -8.35 -6.82 3.29
CA LEU A 80 -7.61 -7.72 2.40
C LEU A 80 -8.01 -9.19 2.62
N GLU A 81 -8.29 -9.62 3.85
CA GLU A 81 -8.84 -10.95 4.14
C GLU A 81 -10.20 -11.17 3.46
N LYS A 82 -11.07 -10.16 3.44
CA LYS A 82 -12.34 -10.20 2.69
C LYS A 82 -12.10 -10.37 1.19
N ASP A 83 -11.10 -9.67 0.63
CA ASP A 83 -10.75 -9.82 -0.79
C ASP A 83 -10.17 -11.21 -1.09
N MET A 84 -9.31 -11.74 -0.21
CA MET A 84 -8.77 -13.10 -0.37
C MET A 84 -9.88 -14.15 -0.30
N LEU A 85 -10.84 -13.99 0.61
CA LEU A 85 -12.02 -14.85 0.69
C LEU A 85 -12.86 -14.78 -0.60
N PHE A 86 -13.06 -13.60 -1.16
CA PHE A 86 -13.79 -13.42 -2.41
C PHE A 86 -13.10 -14.12 -3.59
N TYR A 87 -11.78 -13.99 -3.72
CA TYR A 87 -11.04 -14.52 -4.87
C TYR A 87 -10.68 -16.01 -4.77
N HIS A 88 -10.42 -16.51 -3.56
CA HIS A 88 -9.89 -17.86 -3.34
C HIS A 88 -10.78 -18.75 -2.47
N GLY A 89 -11.90 -18.23 -1.95
CA GLY A 89 -12.78 -18.94 -1.03
C GLY A 89 -12.12 -19.25 0.31
N ASN A 90 -12.75 -20.12 1.11
CA ASN A 90 -12.31 -20.41 2.49
C ASN A 90 -10.88 -21.01 2.59
N LEU A 91 -10.34 -21.53 1.49
CA LEU A 91 -9.00 -22.13 1.46
C LEU A 91 -7.90 -21.10 1.15
N TRP A 92 -8.24 -19.82 1.00
CA TRP A 92 -7.29 -18.76 0.66
C TRP A 92 -5.99 -18.76 1.49
N PRO A 93 -5.98 -19.03 2.82
CA PRO A 93 -4.73 -18.98 3.59
C PRO A 93 -3.71 -20.04 3.14
N HIS A 94 -4.19 -21.15 2.58
CA HIS A 94 -3.33 -22.21 2.06
C HIS A 94 -2.82 -21.96 0.64
N LEU A 95 -3.47 -21.06 -0.10
CA LEU A 95 -3.22 -20.81 -1.51
C LEU A 95 -2.28 -19.63 -1.77
N ILE A 96 -2.30 -18.60 -0.93
CA ILE A 96 -1.47 -17.42 -1.13
C ILE A 96 -0.11 -17.55 -0.44
N ARG A 97 0.95 -17.05 -1.08
CA ARG A 97 2.30 -16.95 -0.51
C ARG A 97 2.90 -15.60 -0.90
N PRO A 98 3.71 -14.97 -0.02
CA PRO A 98 4.38 -13.72 -0.38
C PRO A 98 5.42 -14.00 -1.46
N SER A 99 5.45 -13.13 -2.47
CA SER A 99 6.52 -13.13 -3.47
C SER A 99 7.88 -12.79 -2.87
N THR A 100 8.96 -12.92 -3.64
CA THR A 100 10.31 -12.59 -3.18
C THR A 100 10.43 -11.10 -2.79
N ALA A 101 9.94 -10.18 -3.63
CA ALA A 101 9.93 -8.75 -3.28
C ALA A 101 9.08 -8.47 -2.03
N THR A 102 7.97 -9.18 -1.86
CA THR A 102 7.12 -9.05 -0.67
C THR A 102 7.82 -9.53 0.59
N GLN A 103 8.55 -10.65 0.53
CA GLN A 103 9.36 -11.12 1.64
C GLN A 103 10.45 -10.10 2.02
N ASN A 104 11.10 -9.48 1.03
CA ASN A 104 12.07 -8.41 1.28
C ASN A 104 11.43 -7.20 1.98
N TYR A 105 10.21 -6.82 1.58
CA TYR A 105 9.45 -5.77 2.26
C TYR A 105 9.21 -6.14 3.73
N ILE A 106 8.70 -7.35 3.99
CA ILE A 106 8.41 -7.84 5.35
C ILE A 106 9.67 -7.82 6.22
N VAL A 107 10.80 -8.29 5.69
CA VAL A 107 12.10 -8.27 6.39
C VAL A 107 12.45 -6.85 6.82
N ARG A 108 12.27 -5.85 5.93
CA ARG A 108 12.53 -4.44 6.28
C ARG A 108 11.60 -3.95 7.39
N ILE A 109 10.31 -4.27 7.33
CA ILE A 109 9.35 -3.92 8.40
C ILE A 109 9.80 -4.51 9.74
N HIS A 110 10.21 -5.78 9.77
CA HIS A 110 10.67 -6.45 11.00
C HIS A 110 11.95 -5.82 11.56
N GLU A 111 12.89 -5.48 10.68
CA GLU A 111 14.16 -4.84 11.03
C GLU A 111 13.89 -3.50 11.75
N ILE A 112 13.15 -2.59 11.12
CA ILE A 112 12.88 -1.26 11.70
C ILE A 112 11.93 -1.32 12.90
N SER A 113 10.99 -2.26 12.92
CA SER A 113 10.10 -2.51 14.07
C SER A 113 10.87 -2.87 15.33
N THR A 114 12.05 -3.45 15.19
CA THR A 114 12.90 -3.87 16.32
C THR A 114 13.94 -2.82 16.69
N HIS A 115 14.56 -2.18 15.71
CA HIS A 115 15.75 -1.34 15.95
C HIS A 115 15.47 0.16 15.86
N GLU A 116 14.56 0.60 14.98
CA GLU A 116 14.25 2.03 14.76
C GLU A 116 12.74 2.24 14.53
N PRO A 117 11.86 2.01 15.54
CA PRO A 117 10.41 1.96 15.35
C PRO A 117 9.80 3.23 14.75
N ALA A 118 10.40 4.41 15.00
CA ALA A 118 9.97 5.67 14.40
C ALA A 118 9.88 5.60 12.86
N LEU A 119 10.72 4.79 12.21
CA LEU A 119 10.76 4.66 10.75
C LEU A 119 9.57 3.89 10.17
N LEU A 120 8.82 3.14 10.99
CA LEU A 120 7.53 2.57 10.58
C LEU A 120 6.58 3.64 10.04
N LEU A 121 6.72 4.89 10.50
CA LEU A 121 5.93 6.02 10.00
C LEU A 121 6.17 6.28 8.50
N GLY A 122 7.37 6.04 7.98
CA GLY A 122 7.65 6.15 6.55
C GLY A 122 6.80 5.18 5.73
N HIS A 123 6.69 3.93 6.19
CA HIS A 123 5.85 2.91 5.56
C HIS A 123 4.35 3.21 5.71
N ALA A 124 3.90 3.55 6.93
CA ALA A 124 2.52 3.90 7.20
C ALA A 124 2.05 5.09 6.33
N TYR A 125 2.88 6.13 6.22
CA TYR A 125 2.63 7.26 5.33
C TYR A 125 2.52 6.81 3.87
N THR A 126 3.54 6.12 3.34
CA THR A 126 3.57 5.70 1.93
C THR A 126 2.37 4.83 1.56
N ARG A 127 1.95 3.92 2.45
CA ARG A 127 0.80 3.05 2.24
C ARG A 127 -0.53 3.80 2.40
N TYR A 128 -0.85 4.20 3.62
CA TYR A 128 -2.20 4.69 3.94
C TYR A 128 -2.57 6.00 3.25
N MET A 129 -1.62 6.94 3.09
CA MET A 129 -1.91 8.18 2.35
C MET A 129 -2.09 7.95 0.85
N GLY A 130 -1.37 6.97 0.29
CA GLY A 130 -1.55 6.51 -1.08
C GLY A 130 -2.94 5.91 -1.29
N ASP A 131 -3.38 5.04 -0.39
CA ASP A 131 -4.68 4.37 -0.45
C ASP A 131 -5.87 5.35 -0.35
N LEU A 132 -5.76 6.35 0.52
CA LEU A 132 -6.74 7.44 0.69
C LEU A 132 -6.72 8.48 -0.46
N SER A 133 -5.74 8.38 -1.36
CA SER A 133 -5.56 9.29 -2.49
C SER A 133 -5.73 8.53 -3.81
N GLY A 134 -4.66 8.01 -4.38
CA GLY A 134 -4.69 7.30 -5.66
C GLY A 134 -5.47 5.99 -5.61
N GLY A 135 -5.53 5.32 -4.45
CA GLY A 135 -6.24 4.05 -4.28
C GLY A 135 -7.72 4.13 -4.66
N GLN A 136 -8.36 5.28 -4.48
CA GLN A 136 -9.78 5.47 -4.82
C GLN A 136 -10.02 5.48 -6.34
N MET A 137 -9.04 5.95 -7.11
CA MET A 137 -9.07 5.86 -8.57
C MET A 137 -8.78 4.42 -9.01
N LEU A 138 -7.77 3.77 -8.44
CA LEU A 138 -7.43 2.38 -8.75
C LEU A 138 -8.59 1.43 -8.50
N GLN A 139 -9.34 1.64 -7.41
CA GLN A 139 -10.56 0.89 -7.13
C GLN A 139 -11.56 0.94 -8.30
N LYS A 140 -11.88 2.14 -8.79
CA LYS A 140 -12.84 2.33 -9.88
C LYS A 140 -12.39 1.65 -11.16
N VAL A 141 -11.08 1.71 -11.43
CA VAL A 141 -10.50 1.04 -12.60
C VAL A 141 -10.61 -0.48 -12.47
N ALA A 142 -10.27 -1.04 -11.31
CA ALA A 142 -10.41 -2.48 -11.04
C ALA A 142 -11.86 -2.94 -11.17
N GLN A 143 -12.80 -2.22 -10.57
CA GLN A 143 -14.23 -2.54 -10.63
C GLN A 143 -14.75 -2.55 -12.06
N SER A 144 -14.39 -1.54 -12.85
CA SER A 144 -14.77 -1.44 -14.25
C SER A 144 -14.18 -2.58 -15.08
N ALA A 145 -12.86 -2.76 -15.03
CA ALA A 145 -12.15 -3.73 -15.86
C ALA A 145 -12.52 -5.18 -15.52
N LEU A 146 -12.71 -5.49 -14.24
CA LEU A 146 -13.03 -6.83 -13.75
C LEU A 146 -14.52 -7.08 -13.53
N LYS A 147 -15.38 -6.10 -13.87
CA LYS A 147 -16.84 -6.15 -13.72
C LYS A 147 -17.28 -6.50 -12.29
N LEU A 148 -16.66 -5.88 -11.30
CA LEU A 148 -16.97 -6.10 -9.88
C LEU A 148 -18.09 -5.16 -9.42
N SER A 149 -18.93 -5.66 -8.51
CA SER A 149 -20.04 -4.91 -7.90
C SER A 149 -19.73 -4.54 -6.45
N GLY A 150 -20.13 -3.32 -6.06
CA GLY A 150 -19.90 -2.84 -4.70
C GLY A 150 -18.41 -2.91 -4.34
N TYR A 151 -18.07 -3.45 -3.17
CA TYR A 151 -16.69 -3.61 -2.71
C TYR A 151 -16.20 -5.06 -2.74
N GLU A 152 -16.95 -5.98 -3.38
CA GLU A 152 -16.53 -7.37 -3.49
C GLU A 152 -15.28 -7.49 -4.38
N GLY A 153 -14.20 -8.06 -3.84
CA GLY A 153 -12.88 -8.10 -4.48
C GLY A 153 -12.12 -6.77 -4.50
N THR A 154 -12.65 -5.71 -3.89
CA THR A 154 -11.99 -4.40 -3.74
C THR A 154 -12.19 -3.80 -2.36
N SER A 155 -12.45 -4.65 -1.35
CA SER A 155 -12.66 -4.25 0.05
C SER A 155 -11.46 -3.51 0.61
N PHE A 156 -10.24 -3.84 0.16
CA PHE A 156 -9.02 -3.11 0.49
C PHE A 156 -9.15 -1.59 0.34
N TYR A 157 -9.83 -1.13 -0.72
CA TYR A 157 -10.01 0.30 -1.00
C TYR A 157 -11.20 0.92 -0.25
N ASN A 158 -11.97 0.13 0.48
CA ASN A 158 -13.10 0.60 1.27
C ASN A 158 -12.67 1.05 2.67
N PHE A 159 -12.81 2.34 2.95
CA PHE A 159 -12.56 2.91 4.27
C PHE A 159 -13.89 3.26 4.93
N GLU A 160 -14.63 2.24 5.41
CA GLU A 160 -15.98 2.39 5.97
C GLU A 160 -16.02 3.37 7.16
N GLN A 161 -14.98 3.38 7.97
CA GLN A 161 -14.83 4.24 9.15
C GLN A 161 -14.33 5.66 8.80
N ILE A 162 -14.04 5.94 7.53
CA ILE A 162 -13.54 7.22 7.05
C ILE A 162 -14.45 7.74 5.91
N PRO A 163 -15.64 8.27 6.26
CA PRO A 163 -16.57 8.79 5.26
C PRO A 163 -16.01 10.01 4.53
N ASP A 164 -15.42 10.97 5.27
CA ASP A 164 -14.71 12.11 4.70
C ASP A 164 -13.19 11.85 4.66
N LYS A 165 -12.72 11.41 3.49
CA LYS A 165 -11.30 11.12 3.24
C LYS A 165 -10.45 12.39 3.20
N GLN A 166 -11.02 13.53 2.81
CA GLN A 166 -10.26 14.78 2.74
C GLN A 166 -10.04 15.35 4.13
N GLU A 167 -11.07 15.37 4.96
CA GLU A 167 -10.98 15.73 6.38
C GLU A 167 -9.96 14.83 7.09
N PHE A 168 -10.04 13.52 6.90
CA PHE A 168 -9.10 12.59 7.52
C PHE A 168 -7.66 12.83 7.07
N LYS A 169 -7.41 13.04 5.78
CA LYS A 169 -6.06 13.37 5.28
C LYS A 169 -5.52 14.67 5.89
N ASN A 170 -6.38 15.65 6.16
CA ASN A 170 -5.98 16.88 6.85
C ASN A 170 -5.60 16.59 8.31
N ARG A 171 -6.41 15.80 9.03
CA ARG A 171 -6.11 15.34 10.39
C ARG A 171 -4.80 14.55 10.47
N TYR A 172 -4.57 13.64 9.52
CA TYR A 172 -3.34 12.86 9.44
C TYR A 172 -2.11 13.76 9.26
N ARG A 173 -2.18 14.76 8.37
CA ARG A 173 -1.09 15.74 8.17
C ARG A 173 -0.84 16.60 9.40
N GLN A 174 -1.91 17.05 10.06
CA GLN A 174 -1.78 17.78 11.32
C GLN A 174 -1.11 16.93 12.40
N ALA A 175 -1.48 15.64 12.50
CA ALA A 175 -0.84 14.71 13.44
C ALA A 175 0.66 14.59 13.19
N LEU A 176 1.09 14.39 11.92
CA LEU A 176 2.51 14.36 11.53
C LEU A 176 3.26 15.60 12.04
N ASP A 177 2.69 16.77 11.83
CA ASP A 177 3.29 18.07 12.16
C ASP A 177 3.41 18.33 13.68
N THR A 178 2.69 17.56 14.50
CA THR A 178 2.72 17.64 15.97
C THR A 178 3.62 16.62 16.66
N LEU A 179 4.19 15.67 15.90
CA LEU A 179 5.02 14.61 16.48
C LEU A 179 6.30 15.15 17.14
N PRO A 180 6.78 14.52 18.22
CA PRO A 180 8.03 14.86 18.87
C PRO A 180 9.23 14.30 18.08
N VAL A 181 9.45 14.81 16.87
CA VAL A 181 10.56 14.43 16.00
C VAL A 181 11.48 15.62 15.74
N ASP A 182 12.78 15.40 15.83
CA ASP A 182 13.80 16.36 15.40
C ASP A 182 14.05 16.26 13.89
N ASP A 183 14.83 17.20 13.35
CA ASP A 183 15.12 17.24 11.92
C ASP A 183 15.86 15.99 11.43
N THR A 184 16.78 15.44 12.23
CA THR A 184 17.51 14.21 11.89
C THR A 184 16.58 13.01 11.77
N THR A 185 15.65 12.85 12.71
CA THR A 185 14.65 11.78 12.68
C THR A 185 13.67 11.99 11.53
N ALA A 186 13.25 13.23 11.28
CA ALA A 186 12.40 13.55 10.14
C ALA A 186 13.05 13.17 8.81
N ASP A 187 14.34 13.48 8.62
CA ASP A 187 15.07 13.14 7.40
C ASP A 187 15.20 11.62 7.22
N LYS A 188 15.44 10.87 8.31
CA LYS A 188 15.41 9.40 8.28
C LYS A 188 14.04 8.85 7.90
N ILE A 189 12.95 9.42 8.43
CA ILE A 189 11.58 9.00 8.10
C ILE A 189 11.28 9.26 6.62
N VAL A 190 11.73 10.38 6.06
CA VAL A 190 11.58 10.69 4.62
C VAL A 190 12.40 9.73 3.76
N ALA A 191 13.63 9.39 4.18
CA ALA A 191 14.45 8.39 3.50
C ALA A 191 13.78 7.01 3.53
N GLU A 192 13.22 6.60 4.67
CA GLU A 192 12.47 5.34 4.78
C GLU A 192 11.20 5.35 3.93
N ALA A 193 10.49 6.48 3.85
CA ALA A 193 9.32 6.59 2.99
C ALA A 193 9.68 6.34 1.51
N ASN A 194 10.82 6.86 1.03
CA ASN A 194 11.34 6.57 -0.30
C ASN A 194 11.72 5.09 -0.46
N HIS A 195 12.30 4.47 0.57
CA HIS A 195 12.59 3.03 0.55
C HIS A 195 11.31 2.18 0.51
N ALA A 196 10.25 2.59 1.23
CA ALA A 196 8.93 1.98 1.15
C ALA A 196 8.31 2.07 -0.25
N PHE A 197 8.52 3.19 -0.98
CA PHE A 197 8.16 3.30 -2.40
C PHE A 197 8.95 2.31 -3.25
N TYR A 198 10.28 2.23 -3.07
CA TYR A 198 11.13 1.28 -3.78
C TYR A 198 10.66 -0.16 -3.59
N LEU A 199 10.46 -0.60 -2.35
CA LEU A 199 10.00 -1.96 -2.04
C LEU A 199 8.62 -2.25 -2.67
N ASN A 200 7.71 -1.26 -2.68
CA ASN A 200 6.42 -1.41 -3.35
C ASN A 200 6.58 -1.52 -4.88
N MET A 201 7.48 -0.74 -5.49
CA MET A 201 7.76 -0.84 -6.92
C MET A 201 8.34 -2.21 -7.29
N GLU A 202 9.18 -2.81 -6.46
CA GLU A 202 9.71 -4.17 -6.71
C GLU A 202 8.58 -5.21 -6.73
N ILE A 203 7.61 -5.14 -5.80
CA ILE A 203 6.42 -6.00 -5.80
C ILE A 203 5.63 -5.82 -7.11
N ILE A 204 5.44 -4.58 -7.55
CA ILE A 204 4.70 -4.27 -8.78
C ILE A 204 5.44 -4.79 -10.01
N LYS A 205 6.77 -4.63 -10.07
CA LYS A 205 7.59 -5.11 -11.20
C LYS A 205 7.54 -6.63 -11.36
N GLU A 206 7.47 -7.40 -10.27
CA GLU A 206 7.29 -8.85 -10.35
C GLU A 206 6.01 -9.26 -11.11
N LEU A 207 5.00 -8.39 -11.13
CA LEU A 207 3.74 -8.64 -11.84
C LEU A 207 3.81 -8.35 -13.35
N GLU A 208 4.82 -7.60 -13.82
CA GLU A 208 4.90 -7.19 -15.24
C GLU A 208 5.03 -8.39 -16.17
N SER A 209 5.86 -9.37 -15.82
CA SER A 209 6.03 -10.58 -16.61
C SER A 209 4.72 -11.36 -16.77
N ILE A 210 3.92 -11.41 -15.70
CA ILE A 210 2.62 -12.10 -15.67
C ILE A 210 1.62 -11.35 -16.54
N LEU A 211 1.59 -10.01 -16.44
CA LEU A 211 0.71 -9.18 -17.24
C LEU A 211 1.05 -9.27 -18.73
N ILE A 212 2.33 -9.21 -19.11
CA ILE A 212 2.78 -9.33 -20.50
C ILE A 212 2.33 -10.68 -21.08
N GLN A 213 2.48 -11.77 -20.32
CA GLN A 213 2.03 -13.10 -20.75
C GLN A 213 0.50 -13.17 -20.90
N ALA A 214 -0.25 -12.58 -19.97
CA ALA A 214 -1.71 -12.53 -20.04
C ALA A 214 -2.19 -11.76 -21.27
N LEU A 215 -1.61 -10.58 -21.55
CA LEU A 215 -1.93 -9.77 -22.71
C LEU A 215 -1.55 -10.44 -24.03
N GLY A 216 -0.38 -11.10 -24.07
CA GLY A 216 0.04 -11.88 -25.23
C GLY A 216 -0.93 -13.02 -25.54
N ARG A 217 -1.41 -13.72 -24.51
CA ARG A 217 -2.40 -14.80 -24.65
C ARG A 217 -3.76 -14.27 -25.11
N ALA A 218 -4.24 -13.17 -24.54
CA ALA A 218 -5.50 -12.54 -24.97
C ALA A 218 -5.42 -12.11 -26.43
N THR A 219 -4.35 -11.39 -26.81
CA THR A 219 -4.11 -10.98 -28.20
C THR A 219 -4.05 -12.17 -29.16
N TYR A 220 -3.39 -13.26 -28.77
CA TYR A 220 -3.34 -14.47 -29.60
C TYR A 220 -4.74 -15.06 -29.81
N ASN A 221 -5.53 -15.19 -28.74
CA ASN A 221 -6.90 -15.72 -28.81
C ASN A 221 -7.84 -14.85 -29.65
N ASP A 222 -7.61 -13.54 -29.72
CA ASP A 222 -8.40 -12.64 -30.59
C ASP A 222 -8.04 -12.79 -32.07
N LEU A 223 -6.85 -13.33 -32.38
CA LEU A 223 -6.36 -13.52 -33.75
C LEU A 223 -6.68 -14.89 -34.34
N VAL A 224 -6.97 -15.90 -33.52
CA VAL A 224 -7.27 -17.29 -33.95
C VAL A 224 -8.73 -17.65 -33.75
#